data_AF-A0AAU5SIR2-F1
#
_entry.id   AF-A0AAU5SIR2-F1
#
_cell.length_a   1.000
_cell.length_b   1.000
_cell.length_c   1.000
_cell.angle_alpha   90.00
_cell.angle_beta   90.00
_cell.angle_gamma   90.00
#
_symmetry.space_group_name_H-M   'P 1'
#
loop_
_entity.id
_entity.type
_entity.pdbx_description
1 polymer ?
#
loop_
_entity_poly.entity_id
_entity_poly.type
_entity_poly.pdbx_seq_one_letter_code
_entity_poly.pdbx_strand_id
1 'polypeptide(L)'
;MREGTTDCPVDWTIRAARDALTADLHLLFPLLPDPDPDVRAVAAFALAAATSGIPRVSSALRGRLAVEDDPVVQVSLILAIAQLAREQGDVHAPAWARGLWSDPGRTPEIRIGAGLAWLCLVDDPVPDELRTLLTDLSTGQRGDLLQRVPWLPPVDTTSGLRRCVHDMLTPDIPWHSG
;
A
#
# COMPACT_ATOMS: atom_id res chain seq x y z
N MET A 1 14.52 -44.83 -3.69
CA MET A 1 13.14 -44.57 -3.20
C MET A 1 13.08 -43.09 -2.89
N ARG A 2 12.35 -42.32 -3.71
CA ARG A 2 12.20 -40.86 -3.60
C ARG A 2 10.96 -40.58 -2.76
N GLU A 3 11.09 -39.70 -1.78
CA GLU A 3 10.02 -38.78 -1.38
C GLU A 3 10.72 -37.44 -1.13
N GLY A 4 10.91 -36.70 -2.23
CA GLY A 4 11.40 -35.32 -2.20
C GLY A 4 10.18 -34.41 -2.23
N THR A 5 9.67 -34.06 -1.06
CA THR A 5 8.70 -32.97 -0.95
C THR A 5 9.52 -31.68 -0.90
N THR A 6 9.71 -31.08 -2.07
CA THR A 6 10.30 -29.75 -2.25
C THR A 6 9.30 -28.72 -1.73
N ASP A 7 9.15 -28.62 -0.42
CA ASP A 7 8.48 -27.48 0.19
C ASP A 7 9.51 -26.36 0.24
N CYS A 8 9.60 -25.61 -0.85
CA CYS A 8 10.35 -24.36 -0.83
C CYS A 8 9.66 -23.47 0.20
N PRO A 9 10.32 -23.02 1.29
CA PRO A 9 9.69 -22.11 2.23
C PRO A 9 9.12 -20.93 1.44
N VAL A 10 7.82 -20.66 1.60
CA VAL A 10 7.11 -19.59 0.86
C VAL A 10 7.88 -18.27 0.88
N ASP A 11 8.59 -18.00 1.96
CA ASP A 11 9.46 -16.84 2.14
C ASP A 11 10.60 -16.75 1.11
N TRP A 12 11.17 -17.87 0.69
CA TRP A 12 12.24 -17.91 -0.32
C TRP A 12 11.70 -17.63 -1.72
N THR A 13 10.54 -18.19 -2.03
CA THR A 13 9.90 -17.96 -3.33
C THR A 13 9.46 -16.50 -3.47
N ILE A 14 8.90 -15.92 -2.40
CA ILE A 14 8.57 -14.50 -2.32
C ILE A 14 9.82 -13.64 -2.46
N ARG A 15 10.90 -13.96 -1.73
CA ARG A 15 12.16 -13.23 -1.83
C ARG A 15 12.76 -13.28 -3.23
N ALA A 16 12.80 -14.45 -3.85
CA ALA A 16 13.32 -14.63 -5.20
C ALA A 16 12.52 -13.83 -6.25
N ALA A 17 11.18 -13.81 -6.13
CA ALA A 17 10.33 -13.01 -7.01
C ALA A 17 10.61 -11.50 -6.86
N ARG A 18 10.77 -11.03 -5.61
CA ARG A 18 11.10 -9.63 -5.33
C ARG A 18 12.49 -9.24 -5.82
N ASP A 19 13.47 -10.14 -5.69
CA ASP A 19 14.82 -9.92 -6.20
C ASP A 19 14.85 -9.88 -7.73
N ALA A 20 14.06 -10.71 -8.42
CA ALA A 20 13.88 -10.64 -9.87
C ALA A 20 13.27 -9.30 -10.31
N LEU A 21 12.18 -8.86 -9.67
CA LEU A 21 11.60 -7.52 -9.91
C LEU A 21 12.62 -6.40 -9.67
N THR A 22 13.46 -6.54 -8.66
CA THR A 22 14.50 -5.57 -8.31
C THR A 22 15.61 -5.51 -9.36
N ALA A 23 15.95 -6.62 -10.01
CA ALA A 23 16.89 -6.62 -11.12
C ALA A 23 16.33 -5.83 -12.34
N ASP A 24 15.01 -5.86 -12.51
CA ASP A 24 14.31 -5.28 -13.65
C ASP A 24 13.67 -3.91 -13.36
N LEU A 25 14.09 -3.20 -12.30
CA LEU A 25 13.57 -1.85 -11.97
C LEU A 25 13.67 -0.86 -13.15
N HIS A 26 14.66 -1.04 -14.03
CA HIS A 26 14.86 -0.22 -15.22
C HIS A 26 13.69 -0.32 -16.22
N LEU A 27 12.94 -1.42 -16.22
CA LEU A 27 11.71 -1.60 -17.01
C LEU A 27 10.49 -0.97 -16.32
N LEU A 28 10.50 -0.86 -14.99
CA LEU A 28 9.39 -0.33 -14.21
C LEU A 28 9.40 1.21 -14.11
N PHE A 29 10.56 1.84 -14.03
CA PHE A 29 10.66 3.31 -13.94
C PHE A 29 9.96 4.05 -15.10
N PRO A 30 10.09 3.63 -16.38
CA PRO A 30 9.40 4.26 -17.50
C PRO A 30 7.86 4.14 -17.46
N LEU A 31 7.32 3.23 -16.65
CA LEU A 31 5.87 3.04 -16.50
C LEU A 31 5.23 4.01 -15.48
N LEU A 32 6.04 4.67 -14.63
CA LEU A 32 5.53 5.69 -13.71
C LEU A 32 4.87 6.89 -14.41
N PRO A 33 5.36 7.38 -15.56
CA PRO A 33 4.68 8.42 -16.34
C PRO A 33 3.78 7.87 -17.46
N ASP A 34 3.41 6.58 -17.46
CA ASP A 34 2.56 6.01 -18.51
C ASP A 34 1.21 6.76 -18.62
N PRO A 35 0.67 7.00 -19.83
CA PRO A 35 -0.63 7.66 -19.99
C PRO A 35 -1.77 6.92 -19.29
N ASP A 36 -1.71 5.59 -19.16
CA ASP A 36 -2.73 4.78 -18.51
C ASP A 36 -2.57 4.79 -16.97
N PRO A 37 -3.57 5.29 -16.22
CA PRO A 37 -3.51 5.30 -14.75
C PRO A 37 -3.40 3.90 -14.13
N ASP A 38 -3.98 2.86 -14.73
CA ASP A 38 -3.85 1.50 -14.19
C ASP A 38 -2.41 1.01 -14.29
N VAL A 39 -1.73 1.33 -15.40
CA VAL A 39 -0.30 1.02 -15.59
C VAL A 39 0.54 1.76 -14.55
N ARG A 40 0.26 3.05 -14.30
CA ARG A 40 0.98 3.82 -13.28
C ARG A 40 0.78 3.25 -11.87
N ALA A 41 -0.45 2.86 -11.52
CA ALA A 41 -0.77 2.26 -10.23
C ALA A 41 -0.04 0.92 -10.02
N VAL A 42 -0.07 0.05 -11.04
CA VAL A 42 0.64 -1.25 -11.01
C VAL A 42 2.16 -1.05 -10.99
N ALA A 43 2.69 -0.05 -11.70
CA ALA A 43 4.11 0.28 -11.65
C ALA A 43 4.54 0.69 -10.24
N ALA A 44 3.76 1.55 -9.56
CA ALA A 44 4.00 1.91 -8.18
C ALA A 44 3.99 0.68 -7.25
N PHE A 45 3.06 -0.25 -7.48
CA PHE A 45 2.95 -1.49 -6.71
C PHE A 45 4.16 -2.39 -6.89
N ALA A 46 4.55 -2.64 -8.13
CA ALA A 46 5.72 -3.47 -8.45
C ALA A 46 7.01 -2.85 -7.88
N LEU A 47 7.15 -1.53 -7.94
CA LEU A 47 8.28 -0.82 -7.35
C LEU A 47 8.33 -0.91 -5.82
N ALA A 48 7.17 -1.01 -5.14
CA ALA A 48 7.12 -1.21 -3.69
C ALA A 48 7.72 -2.55 -3.23
N ALA A 49 7.83 -3.52 -4.15
CA ALA A 49 8.42 -4.82 -3.88
C ALA A 49 9.95 -4.83 -3.96
N ALA A 50 10.59 -3.71 -4.36
CA ALA A 50 12.04 -3.61 -4.49
C ALA A 50 12.76 -3.99 -3.19
N THR A 51 13.82 -4.78 -3.27
CA THR A 51 14.66 -5.19 -2.12
C THR A 51 15.97 -4.43 -2.05
N SER A 52 16.33 -3.68 -3.11
CA SER A 52 17.51 -2.83 -3.18
C SER A 52 17.24 -1.57 -4.01
N GLY A 53 18.17 -0.60 -3.99
CA GLY A 53 17.98 0.67 -4.70
C GLY A 53 16.88 1.56 -4.11
N ILE A 54 16.48 1.29 -2.87
CA ILE A 54 15.33 1.92 -2.20
C ILE A 54 15.36 3.47 -2.24
N PRO A 55 16.50 4.17 -2.03
CA PRO A 55 16.51 5.63 -2.14
C PRO A 55 16.08 6.15 -3.51
N ARG A 56 16.49 5.47 -4.59
CA ARG A 56 16.13 5.83 -5.97
C ARG A 56 14.65 5.55 -6.24
N VAL A 57 14.16 4.39 -5.81
CA VAL A 57 12.75 4.01 -5.96
C VAL A 57 11.85 4.99 -5.20
N SER A 58 12.14 5.24 -3.93
CA SER A 58 11.42 6.18 -3.08
C SER A 58 11.44 7.61 -3.65
N SER A 59 12.56 8.05 -4.21
CA SER A 59 12.64 9.36 -4.87
C SER A 59 11.75 9.44 -6.12
N ALA A 60 11.74 8.41 -6.95
CA ALA A 60 10.90 8.35 -8.15
C ALA A 60 9.41 8.33 -7.80
N LEU A 61 9.00 7.54 -6.81
CA LEU A 61 7.62 7.47 -6.33
C LEU A 61 7.15 8.82 -5.76
N ARG A 62 7.97 9.47 -4.93
CA ARG A 62 7.66 10.81 -4.39
C ARG A 62 7.60 11.87 -5.50
N GLY A 63 8.51 11.80 -6.47
CA GLY A 63 8.50 12.67 -7.65
C GLY A 63 7.22 12.50 -8.47
N ARG A 64 6.75 11.26 -8.67
CA ARG A 64 5.49 11.00 -9.36
C ARG A 64 4.29 11.48 -8.56
N LEU A 65 4.25 11.23 -7.25
CA LEU A 65 3.16 11.66 -6.37
C LEU A 65 2.96 13.18 -6.37
N ALA A 66 4.04 13.96 -6.53
CA ALA A 66 3.97 15.42 -6.55
C ALA A 66 3.21 16.00 -7.76
N VAL A 67 3.02 15.21 -8.83
CA VAL A 67 2.37 15.64 -10.08
C VAL A 67 1.22 14.72 -10.50
N GLU A 68 0.81 13.79 -9.64
CA GLU A 68 -0.25 12.84 -9.94
C GLU A 68 -1.62 13.42 -9.58
N ASP A 69 -2.53 13.34 -10.54
CA ASP A 69 -3.92 13.80 -10.38
C ASP A 69 -4.92 12.63 -10.33
N ASP A 70 -4.51 11.43 -10.77
CA ASP A 70 -5.39 10.27 -10.70
C ASP A 70 -5.52 9.76 -9.25
N PRO A 71 -6.73 9.65 -8.69
CA PRO A 71 -6.90 9.30 -7.29
C PRO A 71 -6.46 7.88 -6.93
N VAL A 72 -6.60 6.90 -7.84
CA VAL A 72 -6.17 5.51 -7.61
C VAL A 72 -4.65 5.45 -7.59
N VAL A 73 -4.00 6.18 -8.50
CA VAL A 73 -2.54 6.26 -8.56
C VAL A 73 -1.98 7.01 -7.34
N GLN A 74 -2.62 8.08 -6.86
CA GLN A 74 -2.23 8.77 -5.63
C GLN A 74 -2.20 7.82 -4.43
N VAL A 75 -3.26 7.03 -4.21
CA VAL A 75 -3.30 6.05 -3.12
C VAL A 75 -2.22 4.98 -3.29
N SER A 76 -2.06 4.46 -4.50
CA SER A 76 -1.04 3.46 -4.85
C SER A 76 0.38 3.94 -4.54
N LEU A 77 0.72 5.17 -4.93
CA LEU A 77 2.02 5.78 -4.67
C LEU A 77 2.29 5.97 -3.17
N ILE A 78 1.29 6.42 -2.41
CA ILE A 78 1.42 6.62 -0.96
C ILE A 78 1.69 5.27 -0.26
N LEU A 79 0.92 4.23 -0.62
CA LEU A 79 1.12 2.89 -0.07
C LEU A 79 2.47 2.29 -0.48
N ALA A 80 2.92 2.53 -1.71
CA ALA A 80 4.26 2.12 -2.17
C ALA A 80 5.36 2.75 -1.31
N ILE A 81 5.28 4.07 -1.09
CA ILE A 81 6.26 4.81 -0.27
C ILE A 81 6.24 4.29 1.17
N ALA A 82 5.07 4.06 1.74
CA ALA A 82 4.92 3.54 3.10
C ALA A 82 5.51 2.13 3.26
N GLN A 83 5.28 1.23 2.30
CA GLN A 83 5.85 -0.11 2.30
C GLN A 83 7.38 -0.06 2.29
N LEU A 84 7.97 0.73 1.39
CA LEU A 84 9.42 0.89 1.32
C LEU A 84 9.99 1.47 2.63
N ALA A 85 9.30 2.44 3.21
CA ALA A 85 9.71 3.06 4.46
C ALA A 85 9.65 2.08 5.64
N ARG A 86 8.60 1.25 5.71
CA ARG A 86 8.47 0.16 6.69
C ARG A 86 9.64 -0.81 6.59
N GLU A 87 9.99 -1.22 5.38
CA GLU A 87 11.10 -2.16 5.15
C GLU A 87 12.48 -1.60 5.50
N GLN A 88 12.64 -0.29 5.41
CA GLN A 88 13.86 0.40 5.86
C GLN A 88 13.87 0.71 7.36
N GLY A 89 12.75 0.50 8.07
CA GLY A 89 12.60 0.93 9.46
C GLY A 89 12.64 2.46 9.61
N ASP A 90 12.11 3.21 8.63
CA ASP A 90 12.13 4.68 8.63
C ASP A 90 11.19 5.23 9.71
N VAL A 91 11.81 5.75 10.78
CA VAL A 91 11.11 6.32 11.94
C VAL A 91 10.29 7.58 11.63
N HIS A 92 10.51 8.22 10.48
CA HIS A 92 9.78 9.43 10.07
C HIS A 92 8.53 9.12 9.25
N ALA A 93 8.39 7.89 8.74
CA ALA A 93 7.27 7.51 7.88
C ALA A 93 5.89 7.64 8.56
N PRO A 94 5.71 7.27 9.84
CA PRO A 94 4.45 7.53 10.53
C PRO A 94 4.10 9.01 10.61
N ALA A 95 5.06 9.88 10.90
CA ALA A 95 4.84 11.32 11.01
C ALA A 95 4.48 11.94 9.65
N TRP A 96 5.14 11.49 8.58
CA TRP A 96 4.80 11.88 7.21
C TRP A 96 3.37 11.45 6.83
N ALA A 97 3.01 10.18 7.06
CA ALA A 97 1.67 9.68 6.78
C ALA A 97 0.62 10.45 7.60
N ARG A 98 0.89 10.73 8.88
CA ARG A 98 0.03 11.54 9.74
C ARG A 98 -0.22 12.93 9.17
N GLY A 99 0.83 13.63 8.78
CA GLY A 99 0.71 14.97 8.20
C GLY A 99 -0.15 15.00 6.94
N LEU A 100 -0.07 13.95 6.10
CA LEU A 100 -0.86 13.87 4.88
C LEU A 100 -2.35 13.63 5.15
N TRP A 101 -2.71 12.75 6.08
CA TRP A 101 -4.13 12.47 6.34
C TRP A 101 -4.82 13.51 7.22
N SER A 102 -4.07 14.18 8.10
CA SER A 102 -4.61 15.23 8.99
C SER A 102 -4.81 16.57 8.30
N ASP A 103 -4.14 16.82 7.16
CA ASP A 103 -4.27 18.07 6.41
C ASP A 103 -5.61 18.13 5.65
N PRO A 104 -6.57 18.99 6.05
CA PRO A 104 -7.87 19.08 5.39
C PRO A 104 -7.80 19.70 3.99
N GLY A 105 -6.68 20.35 3.63
CA GLY A 105 -6.46 20.92 2.30
C GLY A 105 -6.06 19.87 1.25
N ARG A 106 -5.78 18.64 1.66
CA ARG A 106 -5.48 17.53 0.74
C ARG A 106 -6.74 16.91 0.19
N THR A 107 -6.63 16.36 -1.03
CA THR A 107 -7.70 15.56 -1.63
C THR A 107 -8.07 14.42 -0.69
N PRO A 108 -9.34 14.01 -0.66
CA PRO A 108 -9.76 12.88 0.16
C PRO A 108 -8.88 11.65 -0.06
N GLU A 109 -8.48 11.37 -1.30
CA GLU A 109 -7.74 10.17 -1.68
C GLU A 109 -6.30 10.17 -1.15
N ILE A 110 -5.62 11.32 -1.16
CA ILE A 110 -4.34 11.45 -0.46
C ILE A 110 -4.50 11.17 1.03
N ARG A 111 -5.55 11.73 1.66
CA ARG A 111 -5.79 11.54 3.09
C ARG A 111 -6.09 10.08 3.42
N ILE A 112 -6.83 9.41 2.56
CA ILE A 112 -7.18 8.01 2.69
C ILE A 112 -5.96 7.11 2.54
N GLY A 113 -5.20 7.28 1.45
CA GLY A 113 -3.99 6.50 1.21
C GLY A 113 -2.99 6.68 2.35
N ALA A 114 -2.87 7.90 2.87
CA ALA A 114 -2.01 8.21 4.01
C ALA A 114 -2.54 7.64 5.34
N GLY A 115 -3.86 7.61 5.53
CA GLY A 115 -4.48 6.95 6.67
C GLY A 115 -4.20 5.45 6.70
N LEU A 116 -4.38 4.78 5.56
CA LEU A 116 -4.05 3.36 5.39
C LEU A 116 -2.56 3.11 5.60
N ALA A 117 -1.69 3.92 4.99
CA ALA A 117 -0.26 3.85 5.18
C ALA A 117 0.13 3.98 6.65
N TRP A 118 -0.47 4.93 7.37
CA TRP A 118 -0.22 5.14 8.80
C TRP A 118 -0.57 3.89 9.62
N LEU A 119 -1.75 3.29 9.39
CA LEU A 119 -2.16 2.03 10.04
C LEU A 119 -1.19 0.87 9.78
N CYS A 120 -0.55 0.83 8.60
CA CYS A 120 0.47 -0.18 8.30
C CYS A 120 1.84 0.12 8.93
N LEU A 121 2.07 1.34 9.43
CA LEU A 121 3.37 1.79 9.92
C LEU A 121 3.48 1.83 11.45
N VAL A 122 2.36 1.85 12.17
CA VAL A 122 2.34 1.92 13.63
C VAL A 122 1.37 0.91 14.24
N ASP A 123 1.66 0.52 15.48
CA ASP A 123 0.77 -0.29 16.32
C ASP A 123 -0.07 0.56 17.29
N ASP A 124 -0.04 1.89 17.12
CA ASP A 124 -0.77 2.84 17.96
C ASP A 124 -2.30 2.72 17.79
N PRO A 125 -3.10 3.07 18.81
CA PRO A 125 -4.55 3.08 18.69
C PRO A 125 -5.01 4.07 17.61
N VAL A 126 -5.95 3.63 16.78
CA VAL A 126 -6.48 4.43 15.67
C VAL A 126 -7.18 5.69 16.19
N PRO A 127 -6.75 6.90 15.80
CA PRO A 127 -7.41 8.14 16.17
C PRO A 127 -8.86 8.22 15.66
N ASP A 128 -9.76 8.82 16.43
CA ASP A 128 -11.19 8.91 16.06
C ASP A 128 -11.44 9.65 14.74
N GLU A 129 -10.64 10.67 14.45
CA GLU A 129 -10.68 11.39 13.18
C GLU A 129 -10.36 10.48 11.99
N LEU A 130 -9.35 9.61 12.14
CA LEU A 130 -8.97 8.65 11.11
C LEU A 130 -10.02 7.53 11.00
N ARG A 131 -10.56 7.06 12.13
CA ARG A 131 -11.65 6.08 12.15
C ARG A 131 -12.88 6.61 11.41
N THR A 132 -13.25 7.87 11.63
CA THR A 132 -14.38 8.53 10.95
C THR A 132 -14.12 8.62 9.44
N LEU A 133 -12.94 9.10 9.04
CA LEU A 133 -12.53 9.22 7.64
C LEU A 133 -12.62 7.88 6.89
N LEU A 134 -12.14 6.79 7.51
CA LEU A 134 -12.17 5.45 6.94
C LEU A 134 -13.56 4.80 6.98
N THR A 135 -14.40 5.17 7.94
CA THR A 135 -15.80 4.68 8.02
C THR A 135 -16.65 5.31 6.90
N ASP A 136 -16.48 6.60 6.62
CA ASP A 136 -17.16 7.28 5.51
C ASP A 136 -16.79 6.69 4.14
N LEU A 137 -15.57 6.19 4.01
CA LEU A 137 -15.15 5.42 2.84
C LEU A 137 -15.87 4.08 2.72
N SER A 138 -15.97 3.37 3.84
CA SER A 138 -16.58 2.05 3.90
C SER A 138 -18.08 2.07 3.64
N THR A 139 -18.69 3.24 3.53
CA THR A 139 -20.13 3.43 3.31
C THR A 139 -20.46 4.14 1.99
N GLY A 140 -19.49 4.78 1.31
CA GLY A 140 -19.74 5.62 0.13
C GLY A 140 -19.19 5.13 -1.23
N GLN A 141 -19.51 5.89 -2.28
CA GLN A 141 -19.14 5.71 -3.71
C GLN A 141 -17.62 5.67 -3.99
N ARG A 142 -16.81 6.16 -3.04
CA ARG A 142 -15.33 6.11 -3.10
C ARG A 142 -14.77 4.70 -2.93
N GLY A 143 -15.55 3.78 -2.34
CA GLY A 143 -15.17 2.37 -2.21
C GLY A 143 -14.92 1.70 -3.55
N ASP A 144 -15.72 2.02 -4.58
CA ASP A 144 -15.62 1.43 -5.92
C ASP A 144 -14.34 1.89 -6.65
N LEU A 145 -13.95 3.15 -6.49
CA LEU A 145 -12.71 3.68 -7.06
C LEU A 145 -11.48 2.96 -6.49
N LEU A 146 -11.48 2.71 -5.18
CA LEU A 146 -10.35 2.10 -4.50
C LEU A 146 -10.26 0.57 -4.68
N GLN A 147 -11.29 -0.07 -5.27
CA GLN A 147 -11.17 -1.48 -5.71
C GLN A 147 -10.09 -1.66 -6.78
N ARG A 148 -9.71 -0.59 -7.49
CA ARG A 148 -8.65 -0.60 -8.50
C ARG A 148 -7.24 -0.48 -7.92
N VAL A 149 -7.09 -0.26 -6.61
CA VAL A 149 -5.78 -0.15 -5.96
C VAL A 149 -5.14 -1.56 -5.85
N PRO A 150 -3.95 -1.78 -6.44
CA PRO A 150 -3.29 -3.10 -6.51
C PRO A 150 -2.90 -3.79 -5.18
N TRP A 151 -3.02 -3.11 -4.05
CA TRP A 151 -2.54 -3.58 -2.73
C TRP A 151 -3.49 -4.57 -2.07
N LEU A 152 -4.70 -4.69 -2.60
CA LEU A 152 -5.74 -5.57 -2.11
C LEU A 152 -5.96 -6.64 -3.17
N PRO A 153 -5.52 -7.88 -2.94
CA PRO A 153 -5.74 -8.92 -3.93
C PRO A 153 -7.25 -9.10 -4.16
N PRO A 154 -7.69 -9.39 -5.39
CA PRO A 154 -9.08 -9.70 -5.70
C PRO A 154 -9.40 -11.12 -5.23
N VAL A 155 -9.36 -11.37 -3.93
CA VAL A 155 -9.77 -12.68 -3.36
C VAL A 155 -11.28 -12.69 -3.10
N ASP A 156 -11.95 -11.53 -3.14
CA ASP A 156 -13.41 -11.48 -3.15
C ASP A 156 -13.89 -10.19 -3.85
N THR A 157 -14.47 -10.34 -5.05
CA THR A 157 -14.73 -9.31 -6.07
C THR A 157 -15.74 -8.22 -5.72
N THR A 158 -16.03 -7.97 -4.44
CA THR A 158 -17.00 -6.93 -4.04
C THR A 158 -16.61 -6.09 -2.82
N SER A 159 -15.57 -6.44 -2.06
CA SER A 159 -15.36 -5.80 -0.74
C SER A 159 -13.91 -5.64 -0.24
N GLY A 160 -12.88 -5.94 -1.04
CA GLY A 160 -11.48 -6.07 -0.57
C GLY A 160 -10.99 -4.96 0.38
N LEU A 161 -11.01 -3.69 -0.06
CA LEU A 161 -10.59 -2.56 0.79
C LEU A 161 -11.49 -2.40 2.01
N ARG A 162 -12.81 -2.48 1.82
CA ARG A 162 -13.78 -2.31 2.91
C ARG A 162 -13.56 -3.33 4.02
N ARG A 163 -13.31 -4.58 3.64
CA ARG A 163 -12.99 -5.67 4.56
C ARG A 163 -11.63 -5.45 5.22
N CYS A 164 -10.58 -5.11 4.48
CA CYS A 164 -9.28 -4.82 5.10
C CYS A 164 -9.33 -3.62 6.05
N VAL A 165 -10.05 -2.57 5.71
CA VAL A 165 -10.28 -1.41 6.59
C VAL A 165 -11.08 -1.84 7.83
N HIS A 166 -12.14 -2.62 7.66
CA HIS A 166 -12.88 -3.20 8.76
C HIS A 166 -11.97 -4.02 9.68
N ASP A 167 -11.22 -4.98 9.15
CA ASP A 167 -10.32 -5.86 9.90
C ASP A 167 -9.21 -5.06 10.62
N MET A 168 -8.68 -4.00 10.01
CA MET A 168 -7.72 -3.09 10.66
C MET A 168 -8.35 -2.23 11.77
N LEU A 169 -9.61 -1.83 11.62
CA LEU A 169 -10.32 -1.00 12.60
C LEU A 169 -10.96 -1.81 13.73
N THR A 170 -11.25 -3.09 13.48
CA THR A 170 -11.73 -4.08 14.44
C THR A 170 -10.77 -5.27 14.44
N PRO A 171 -9.56 -5.12 15.01
CA PRO A 171 -8.71 -6.28 15.23
C PRO A 171 -9.51 -7.29 16.06
N ASP A 172 -9.65 -8.51 15.55
CA ASP A 172 -10.37 -9.58 16.23
C ASP A 172 -9.96 -9.61 17.71
N ILE A 173 -10.95 -9.53 18.61
CA ILE A 173 -10.73 -9.82 20.02
C ILE A 173 -10.20 -11.25 20.06
N PRO A 174 -9.01 -11.52 20.63
CA PRO A 174 -8.45 -12.86 20.60
C PRO A 174 -9.44 -13.82 21.24
N TRP A 175 -9.79 -14.87 20.49
CA TRP A 175 -10.52 -16.03 20.99
C TRP A 175 -9.65 -16.77 22.02
N HIS A 176 -9.53 -16.22 23.22
CA HIS A 176 -9.17 -16.97 24.42
C HIS A 176 -10.46 -17.21 25.21
N SER A 177 -11.21 -18.21 24.74
CA SER A 177 -12.23 -18.90 25.52
C SER A 177 -11.55 -19.90 26.46
N GLY A 178 -11.97 -19.90 27.73
CA GLY A 178 -11.92 -21.08 28.60
C GLY A 178 -10.74 -21.18 29.55
#